data_AF-R8BDQ9-F1
#
_entry.id   AF-R8BDQ9-F1
#
_cell.length_a   1.000
_cell.length_b   1.000
_cell.length_c   1.000
_cell.angle_alpha   90.00
_cell.angle_beta   90.00
_cell.angle_gamma   90.00
#
_symmetry.space_group_name_H-M   'P 1'
#
loop_
_entity.id
_entity.type
_entity.pdbx_description
1 polymer ?
#
loop_
_entity_poly.entity_id
_entity_poly.type
_entity_poly.pdbx_seq_one_letter_code
_entity_poly.pdbx_strand_id
1 'polypeptide(L)'
;MLHSPYLFSRLKTYSENGLKRLHKLLAKMGVSLVQCKQSYAHMDMMLKRELRTKLLKYASLYNLDDMVPTVETDGKDRAGAKDGWGFGEEWIPRFWDAYDALEDIESLKAGLPTAQLLHRAIFNTGTTLMKKKQITHLRAFRMCIVKDSPESAIFNHPGALTKLALWIGEALGEQEKDTTGKLAYGGRGTPLVVASLNEKRGVYIVVGTGGGGGPDTAFLDKEAAKKKKQEKDDKAKLKEERRRQKERIREEKRAAREAAGQDDEDFDDETESEGSDASDSDSDDDEDGPRDKSYGLNRFGTAFQDVISETSARVRVDSFEHCVVEVKKEDLGGFLESLSMKSVVG
;
A
#
# COMPACT_ATOMS: atom_id res chain seq x y z
N MET A 1 16.82 4.63 -4.34
CA MET A 1 16.18 3.30 -4.35
C MET A 1 15.99 2.73 -2.96
N LEU A 2 17.03 2.59 -2.13
CA LEU A 2 16.89 2.04 -0.76
C LEU A 2 15.91 2.81 0.15
N HIS A 3 15.88 4.14 0.02
CA HIS A 3 15.01 5.02 0.81
C HIS A 3 13.65 5.32 0.14
N SER A 4 13.23 4.52 -0.84
CA SER A 4 11.86 4.59 -1.39
C SER A 4 10.94 3.59 -0.68
N PRO A 5 9.75 4.03 -0.20
CA PRO A 5 8.83 3.15 0.54
C PRO A 5 8.30 2.02 -0.35
N TYR A 6 7.94 2.35 -1.59
CA TYR A 6 7.52 1.40 -2.62
C TYR A 6 8.53 0.27 -2.88
N LEU A 7 9.82 0.63 -2.99
CA LEU A 7 10.85 -0.39 -3.18
C LEU A 7 11.13 -1.18 -1.91
N PHE A 8 10.99 -0.53 -0.76
CA PHE A 8 11.21 -1.15 0.53
C PHE A 8 10.21 -2.28 0.79
N SER A 9 8.93 -2.03 0.53
CA SER A 9 7.83 -2.99 0.65
C SER A 9 7.96 -4.12 -0.38
N ARG A 10 7.97 -3.80 -1.69
CA ARG A 10 7.94 -4.78 -2.79
C ARG A 10 9.19 -5.64 -2.91
N LEU A 11 10.38 -5.06 -2.78
CA LEU A 11 11.64 -5.81 -2.86
C LEU A 11 12.09 -6.37 -1.52
N LYS A 12 11.37 -6.08 -0.43
CA LYS A 12 11.70 -6.50 0.94
C LYS A 12 13.13 -6.17 1.32
N THR A 13 13.57 -4.95 1.03
CA THR A 13 14.97 -4.52 1.21
C THR A 13 15.44 -4.51 2.66
N TYR A 14 14.51 -4.65 3.61
CA TYR A 14 14.81 -4.94 5.01
C TYR A 14 15.40 -6.33 5.26
N SER A 15 15.29 -7.26 4.32
CA SER A 15 15.93 -8.58 4.38
C SER A 15 17.21 -8.63 3.54
N GLU A 16 18.17 -9.47 3.92
CA GLU A 16 19.39 -9.67 3.13
C GLU A 16 19.09 -10.24 1.74
N ASN A 17 18.07 -11.10 1.64
CA ASN A 17 17.62 -11.67 0.37
C ASN A 17 17.01 -10.59 -0.55
N GLY A 18 16.21 -9.68 0.01
CA GLY A 18 15.66 -8.54 -0.72
C GLY A 18 16.74 -7.56 -1.18
N LEU A 19 17.74 -7.30 -0.34
CA LEU A 19 18.89 -6.47 -0.73
C LEU A 19 19.69 -7.13 -1.87
N LYS A 20 19.93 -8.45 -1.81
CA LYS A 20 20.53 -9.21 -2.92
C LYS A 20 19.66 -9.14 -4.19
N ARG A 21 18.33 -9.17 -4.06
CA ARG A 21 17.40 -9.02 -5.19
C ARG A 21 17.52 -7.65 -5.85
N LEU A 22 17.64 -6.58 -5.07
CA LEU A 22 17.91 -5.23 -5.58
C LEU A 22 19.27 -5.15 -6.30
N HIS A 23 20.33 -5.73 -5.74
CA HIS A 23 21.63 -5.77 -6.40
C HIS A 23 21.59 -6.56 -7.72
N LYS A 24 20.84 -7.68 -7.78
CA LYS A 24 20.61 -8.43 -9.02
C LYS A 24 19.85 -7.61 -10.06
N LEU A 25 18.86 -6.81 -9.65
CA LEU A 25 18.15 -5.89 -10.56
C LEU A 25 19.11 -4.86 -11.15
N LEU A 26 19.92 -4.21 -10.31
CA LEU A 26 20.93 -3.23 -10.75
C LEU A 26 21.95 -3.85 -11.70
N ALA A 27 22.40 -5.07 -11.41
CA ALA A 27 23.31 -5.82 -12.27
C ALA A 27 22.69 -6.17 -13.63
N LYS A 28 21.41 -6.60 -13.66
CA LYS A 28 20.69 -6.87 -14.92
C LYS A 28 20.50 -5.62 -15.78
N MET A 29 20.40 -4.44 -15.18
CA MET A 29 20.36 -3.17 -15.89
C MET A 29 21.74 -2.72 -16.42
N GLY A 30 22.81 -3.45 -16.08
CA GLY A 30 24.18 -3.07 -16.43
C GLY A 30 24.70 -1.88 -15.63
N VAL A 31 24.12 -1.59 -14.46
CA VAL A 31 24.60 -0.52 -13.57
C VAL A 31 25.61 -1.11 -12.59
N SER A 32 26.84 -0.59 -12.60
CA SER A 32 27.86 -1.02 -11.63
C SER A 32 27.51 -0.57 -10.20
N LEU A 33 27.87 -1.38 -9.20
CA LEU A 33 27.63 -1.04 -7.79
C LEU A 33 28.36 0.25 -7.36
N VAL A 34 29.51 0.53 -7.99
CA VAL A 34 30.28 1.75 -7.74
C VAL A 34 29.47 2.96 -8.19
N GLN A 35 28.91 2.94 -9.41
CA GLN A 35 28.06 4.02 -9.90
C GLN A 35 26.78 4.16 -9.10
N CYS A 36 26.17 3.07 -8.62
CA CYS A 36 24.99 3.13 -7.74
C CYS A 36 25.22 3.91 -6.44
N LYS A 37 26.47 4.01 -5.98
CA LYS A 37 26.85 4.74 -4.77
C LYS A 37 27.34 6.16 -5.05
N GLN A 38 27.56 6.52 -6.31
CA GLN A 38 27.95 7.88 -6.69
C GLN A 38 26.75 8.83 -6.60
N SER A 39 27.04 10.11 -6.36
CA SER A 39 26.02 11.15 -6.45
C SER A 39 25.41 11.13 -7.85
N TYR A 40 24.08 11.19 -7.93
CA TYR A 40 23.37 11.19 -9.21
C TYR A 40 23.85 12.32 -10.12
N ALA A 41 24.26 13.48 -9.59
CA ALA A 41 24.83 14.57 -10.38
C ALA A 41 26.07 14.13 -11.18
N HIS A 42 26.95 13.33 -10.56
CA HIS A 42 28.22 12.89 -11.15
C HIS A 42 28.16 11.53 -11.84
N MET A 43 26.98 10.90 -11.88
CA MET A 43 26.77 9.65 -12.59
C MET A 43 26.91 9.86 -14.11
N ASP A 44 27.32 8.81 -14.83
CA ASP A 44 27.46 8.83 -16.29
C ASP A 44 26.16 9.27 -16.99
N MET A 45 26.30 10.16 -17.97
CA MET A 45 25.19 10.78 -18.69
C MET A 45 24.43 9.77 -19.56
N MET A 46 25.14 8.83 -20.20
CA MET A 46 24.51 7.77 -21.00
C MET A 46 23.65 6.88 -20.11
N LEU A 47 24.16 6.52 -18.93
CA LEU A 47 23.40 5.76 -17.95
C LEU A 47 22.12 6.49 -17.51
N LYS A 48 22.17 7.81 -17.25
CA LYS A 48 20.98 8.61 -16.88
C LYS A 48 19.91 8.59 -17.97
N ARG A 49 20.33 8.74 -19.24
CA ARG A 49 19.42 8.72 -20.40
C ARG A 49 18.74 7.37 -20.57
N GLU A 50 19.48 6.28 -20.37
CA GLU A 50 18.97 4.92 -20.53
C GLU A 50 18.24 4.37 -19.29
N LEU A 51 18.41 4.99 -18.12
CA LEU A 51 17.91 4.48 -16.84
C LEU A 51 16.40 4.26 -16.86
N ARG A 52 15.62 5.19 -17.41
CA ARG A 52 14.16 5.07 -17.51
C ARG A 52 13.75 3.86 -18.35
N THR A 53 14.33 3.72 -19.54
CA THR A 53 14.04 2.61 -20.46
C THR A 53 14.41 1.27 -19.86
N LYS A 54 15.57 1.20 -19.17
CA LYS A 54 16.01 0.01 -18.46
C LYS A 54 15.07 -0.33 -17.30
N LEU A 55 14.65 0.65 -16.51
CA LEU A 55 13.71 0.42 -15.41
C LEU A 55 12.38 -0.12 -15.92
N LEU A 56 11.79 0.47 -16.96
CA LEU A 56 10.55 -0.03 -17.55
C LEU A 56 10.69 -1.46 -18.09
N LYS A 57 11.82 -1.79 -18.73
CA LYS A 57 12.08 -3.14 -19.26
C LYS A 57 12.17 -4.20 -18.18
N TYR A 58 12.77 -3.88 -17.03
CA TYR A 58 12.97 -4.84 -15.94
C TYR A 58 11.94 -4.72 -14.80
N ALA A 59 11.09 -3.69 -14.80
CA ALA A 59 10.08 -3.44 -13.77
C ALA A 59 9.11 -4.62 -13.61
N SER A 60 8.54 -5.10 -14.73
CA SER A 60 7.57 -6.21 -14.72
C SER A 60 8.14 -7.52 -14.21
N LEU A 61 9.45 -7.74 -14.37
CA LEU A 61 10.13 -8.94 -13.83
C LEU A 61 10.24 -8.93 -12.30
N TYR A 62 10.08 -7.76 -11.68
CA TYR A 62 10.21 -7.56 -10.24
C TYR A 62 8.91 -7.07 -9.60
N ASN A 63 7.79 -7.04 -10.34
CA ASN A 63 6.50 -6.46 -9.93
C ASN A 63 6.66 -5.00 -9.48
N LEU A 64 7.40 -4.21 -10.25
CA LEU A 64 7.69 -2.79 -9.98
C LEU A 64 7.07 -1.88 -11.06
N ASP A 65 5.96 -2.31 -11.66
CA ASP A 65 5.35 -1.63 -12.81
C ASP A 65 4.94 -0.18 -12.50
N ASP A 66 4.59 0.11 -11.24
CA ASP A 66 4.21 1.46 -10.79
C ASP A 66 5.41 2.35 -10.39
N MET A 67 6.65 1.85 -10.49
CA MET A 67 7.83 2.65 -10.11
C MET A 67 8.01 3.88 -11.01
N VAL A 68 7.70 3.74 -12.30
CA VAL A 68 7.94 4.78 -13.30
C VAL A 68 6.60 5.36 -13.72
N PRO A 69 6.29 6.61 -13.32
CA PRO A 69 5.05 7.26 -13.73
C PRO A 69 4.91 7.28 -15.25
N THR A 70 3.71 7.01 -15.77
CA THR A 70 3.41 7.11 -17.20
C THR A 70 3.52 8.58 -17.61
N VAL A 71 4.02 8.84 -18.83
CA VAL A 71 4.35 10.21 -19.30
C VAL A 71 3.14 11.17 -19.27
N GLU A 72 1.92 10.63 -19.18
CA GLU A 72 0.67 11.39 -19.08
C GLU A 72 0.33 11.88 -17.65
N THR A 73 1.04 11.44 -16.62
CA THR A 73 0.80 11.84 -15.20
C THR A 73 1.49 13.15 -14.79
N ASP A 74 2.36 13.70 -15.63
CA ASP A 74 3.14 14.91 -15.33
C ASP A 74 2.28 16.18 -15.10
N GLY A 75 0.98 16.13 -15.42
CA GLY A 75 0.06 17.26 -15.29
C GLY A 75 -0.87 17.26 -14.07
N LYS A 76 -1.10 16.13 -13.38
CA LYS A 76 -2.25 16.02 -12.45
C LYS A 76 -1.90 15.88 -10.97
N ASP A 77 -0.67 15.46 -10.65
CA ASP A 77 -0.32 15.08 -9.27
C ASP A 77 0.57 16.10 -8.54
N ARG A 78 0.67 17.34 -9.05
CA ARG A 78 1.44 18.41 -8.40
C ARG A 78 0.70 19.17 -7.29
N ALA A 79 -0.55 18.83 -6.97
CA ALA A 79 -1.34 19.58 -5.98
C ALA A 79 -2.16 18.66 -5.08
N GLY A 80 -1.47 17.85 -4.28
CA GLY A 80 -2.05 17.14 -3.13
C GLY A 80 -1.75 17.84 -1.80
N ALA A 81 -1.78 19.17 -1.76
CA ALA A 81 -1.70 19.95 -0.52
C ALA A 81 -3.10 20.47 -0.15
N LYS A 82 -3.97 19.55 0.26
CA LYS A 82 -5.09 19.88 1.14
C LYS A 82 -4.94 18.98 2.34
N ASP A 83 -4.42 19.55 3.41
CA ASP A 83 -4.99 19.51 4.76
C ASP A 83 -4.15 20.44 5.63
N GLY A 84 -4.82 21.36 6.33
CA GLY A 84 -4.20 22.43 7.11
C GLY A 84 -3.53 21.87 8.36
N TRP A 85 -2.24 22.17 8.52
CA TRP A 85 -1.43 21.70 9.64
C TRP A 85 -1.39 22.78 10.74
N GLY A 86 -1.60 22.39 12.00
CA GLY A 86 -1.33 23.21 13.17
C GLY A 86 -0.56 22.39 14.20
N PHE A 87 0.60 22.90 14.61
CA PHE A 87 1.50 22.24 15.57
C PHE A 87 1.98 23.21 16.68
N GLY A 88 2.80 22.75 17.63
CA GLY A 88 3.28 23.54 18.77
C GLY A 88 4.50 24.43 18.43
N GLU A 89 4.61 25.60 19.07
CA GLU A 89 5.51 26.78 18.81
C GLU A 89 6.82 26.59 18.01
N GLU A 90 7.53 25.46 18.10
CA GLU A 90 8.75 25.15 17.35
C GLU A 90 8.54 24.88 15.84
N TRP A 91 7.30 24.60 15.40
CA TRP A 91 6.99 24.33 13.98
C TRP A 91 6.79 25.59 13.14
N ILE A 92 6.34 26.69 13.75
CA ILE A 92 5.97 27.92 13.03
C ILE A 92 7.16 28.44 12.21
N PRO A 93 8.39 28.49 12.77
CA PRO A 93 9.56 28.86 11.98
C PRO A 93 9.81 27.87 10.83
N ARG A 94 9.69 26.56 11.07
CA ARG A 94 9.93 25.51 10.07
C ARG A 94 8.90 25.51 8.94
N PHE A 95 7.69 25.97 9.21
CA PHE A 95 6.63 26.13 8.21
C PHE A 95 6.97 27.28 7.27
N TRP A 96 7.35 28.44 7.81
CA TRP A 96 7.78 29.58 7.00
C TRP A 96 9.07 29.29 6.25
N ASP A 97 10.06 28.63 6.88
CA ASP A 97 11.26 28.15 6.18
C ASP A 97 10.91 27.23 4.99
N ALA A 98 9.90 26.36 5.14
CA ALA A 98 9.44 25.47 4.08
C ALA A 98 8.62 26.19 3.00
N TYR A 99 7.85 27.22 3.37
CA TYR A 99 7.07 28.07 2.47
C TYR A 99 7.99 28.96 1.63
N ASP A 100 8.94 29.64 2.27
CA ASP A 100 9.94 30.48 1.63
C ASP A 100 10.84 29.64 0.69
N ALA A 101 11.12 28.39 1.07
CA ALA A 101 11.82 27.43 0.20
C ALA A 101 11.04 26.99 -1.06
N LEU A 102 9.74 27.30 -1.18
CA LEU A 102 9.00 27.08 -2.44
C LEU A 102 9.36 28.12 -3.49
N GLU A 103 9.72 29.33 -3.06
CA GLU A 103 10.12 30.43 -3.94
C GLU A 103 11.65 30.45 -4.15
N ASP A 104 12.42 29.90 -3.21
CA ASP A 104 13.88 29.83 -3.26
C ASP A 104 14.45 28.40 -3.39
N ILE A 105 15.11 28.15 -4.52
CA ILE A 105 15.79 26.89 -4.83
C ILE A 105 16.95 26.62 -3.87
N GLU A 106 17.63 27.64 -3.33
CA GLU A 106 18.75 27.47 -2.41
C GLU A 106 18.27 27.00 -1.04
N SER A 107 17.22 27.63 -0.51
CA SER A 107 16.53 27.19 0.71
C SER A 107 15.96 25.77 0.58
N LEU A 108 15.42 25.42 -0.59
CA LEU A 108 14.99 24.04 -0.87
C LEU A 108 16.17 23.06 -0.84
N LYS A 109 17.31 23.43 -1.44
CA LYS A 109 18.54 22.61 -1.40
C LYS A 109 19.07 22.45 0.02
N ALA A 110 18.94 23.47 0.87
CA ALA A 110 19.33 23.41 2.27
C ALA A 110 18.47 22.42 3.08
N GLY A 111 17.21 22.17 2.68
CA GLY A 111 16.35 21.16 3.27
C GLY A 111 16.68 19.71 2.90
N LEU A 112 17.39 19.48 1.79
CA LEU A 112 17.68 18.13 1.28
C LEU A 112 18.48 17.26 2.25
N PRO A 113 19.57 17.73 2.91
CA PRO A 113 20.30 16.93 3.89
C PRO A 113 19.43 16.50 5.08
N THR A 114 18.54 17.38 5.56
CA THR A 114 17.60 17.08 6.65
C THR A 114 16.61 16.00 6.24
N ALA A 115 16.06 16.09 5.03
CA ALA A 115 15.18 15.05 4.48
C ALA A 115 15.92 13.71 4.32
N GLN A 116 17.14 13.73 3.80
CA GLN A 116 17.98 12.52 3.68
C GLN A 116 18.26 11.87 5.04
N LEU A 117 18.56 12.68 6.06
CA LEU A 117 18.77 12.20 7.42
C LEU A 117 17.51 11.54 7.98
N LEU A 118 16.34 12.17 7.82
CA LEU A 118 15.06 11.60 8.24
C LEU A 118 14.76 10.28 7.52
N HIS A 119 14.90 10.21 6.20
CA HIS A 119 14.63 9.00 5.44
C HIS A 119 15.64 7.87 5.71
N ARG A 120 16.90 8.23 6.00
CA ARG A 120 17.90 7.27 6.47
C ARG A 120 17.51 6.72 7.84
N ALA A 121 17.05 7.57 8.75
CA ALA A 121 16.61 7.14 10.07
C ALA A 121 15.37 6.23 10.01
N ILE A 122 14.38 6.60 9.18
CA ILE A 122 13.19 5.78 8.91
C ILE A 122 13.59 4.42 8.38
N PHE A 123 14.51 4.37 7.41
CA PHE A 123 14.99 3.11 6.85
C PHE A 123 15.71 2.24 7.89
N ASN A 124 16.66 2.80 8.64
CA ASN A 124 17.43 2.04 9.64
C ASN A 124 16.54 1.50 10.77
N THR A 125 15.63 2.34 11.26
CA THR A 125 14.71 1.96 12.33
C THR A 125 13.66 0.97 11.81
N GLY A 126 13.07 1.22 10.64
CA GLY A 126 12.11 0.32 10.00
C GLY A 126 12.72 -1.05 9.68
N THR A 127 13.94 -1.11 9.15
CA THR A 127 14.65 -2.39 8.93
C THR A 127 14.90 -3.13 10.23
N THR A 128 15.30 -2.43 11.30
CA THR A 128 15.54 -3.02 12.62
C THR A 128 14.27 -3.63 13.21
N LEU A 129 13.15 -2.90 13.17
CA LEU A 129 11.85 -3.37 13.66
C LEU A 129 11.36 -4.61 12.92
N MET A 130 11.48 -4.60 11.58
CA MET A 130 11.09 -5.73 10.73
C MET A 130 11.99 -6.96 10.96
N LYS A 131 13.32 -6.77 11.03
CA LYS A 131 14.28 -7.87 11.26
C LYS A 131 14.12 -8.51 12.64
N LYS A 132 13.94 -7.70 13.67
CA LYS A 132 13.77 -8.19 15.05
C LYS A 132 12.37 -8.77 15.32
N LYS A 133 11.45 -8.72 14.34
CA LYS A 133 10.04 -9.12 14.50
C LYS A 133 9.39 -8.48 15.74
N GLN A 134 9.69 -7.21 16.00
CA GLN A 134 9.16 -6.45 17.15
C GLN A 134 7.74 -5.91 16.89
N ILE A 135 7.04 -6.46 15.90
CA ILE A 135 5.69 -6.07 15.53
C ILE A 135 4.76 -7.12 16.11
N THR A 136 4.02 -6.75 17.15
CA THR A 136 3.09 -7.64 17.82
C THR A 136 1.70 -7.46 17.23
N HIS A 137 1.02 -8.59 17.00
CA HIS A 137 -0.35 -8.59 16.50
C HIS A 137 -1.30 -8.58 17.69
N LEU A 138 -2.06 -7.49 17.85
CA LEU A 138 -3.19 -7.46 18.77
C LEU A 138 -4.46 -7.82 18.01
N ARG A 139 -5.59 -7.92 18.73
CA ARG A 139 -6.87 -8.32 18.15
C ARG A 139 -7.35 -7.38 17.04
N ALA A 140 -7.25 -6.07 17.28
CA ALA A 140 -7.79 -5.03 16.39
C ALA A 140 -6.75 -4.38 15.46
N PHE A 141 -5.46 -4.43 15.82
CA PHE A 141 -4.38 -3.76 15.08
C PHE A 141 -3.02 -4.42 15.37
N ARG A 142 -2.02 -4.11 14.54
CA ARG A 142 -0.61 -4.42 14.81
C ARG A 142 0.02 -3.26 15.57
N MET A 143 0.96 -3.55 16.46
CA MET A 143 1.68 -2.51 17.18
C MET A 143 3.19 -2.69 17.11
N CYS A 144 3.93 -1.58 17.18
CA CYS A 144 5.36 -1.60 17.39
C CYS A 144 5.79 -0.42 18.28
N ILE A 145 6.83 -0.63 19.08
CA ILE A 145 7.36 0.40 19.96
C ILE A 145 8.84 0.65 19.63
N VAL A 146 9.17 1.89 19.32
CA VAL A 146 10.52 2.38 19.08
C VAL A 146 11.17 2.70 20.42
N LYS A 147 11.99 1.77 20.95
CA LYS A 147 12.75 1.95 22.20
C LYS A 147 14.27 1.91 21.98
N ASP A 148 14.74 1.02 21.11
CA ASP A 148 16.18 0.69 20.99
C ASP A 148 16.77 1.15 19.65
N SER A 149 16.61 2.42 19.30
CA SER A 149 17.25 3.01 18.12
C SER A 149 18.10 4.21 18.52
N PRO A 150 19.35 4.33 18.03
CA PRO A 150 20.16 5.53 18.24
C PRO A 150 19.49 6.79 17.66
N GLU A 151 18.53 6.60 16.76
CA GLU A 151 17.75 7.65 16.09
C GLU A 151 16.37 7.85 16.75
N SER A 152 16.10 7.24 17.92
CA SER A 152 14.81 7.31 18.63
C SER A 152 14.35 8.75 18.88
N ALA A 153 15.29 9.66 19.14
CA ALA A 153 15.01 11.07 19.39
C ALA A 153 14.36 11.77 18.18
N ILE A 154 14.65 11.36 16.95
CA ILE A 154 14.05 11.93 15.73
C ILE A 154 12.56 11.62 15.66
N PHE A 155 12.16 10.45 16.17
CA PHE A 155 10.77 9.99 16.20
C PHE A 155 9.97 10.54 17.39
N ASN A 156 10.55 11.43 18.19
CA ASN A 156 9.80 12.23 19.16
C ASN A 156 9.02 13.37 18.48
N HIS A 157 9.23 13.61 17.18
CA HIS A 157 8.36 14.51 16.43
C HIS A 157 7.18 13.71 15.84
N PRO A 158 5.92 14.12 16.04
CA PRO A 158 4.76 13.37 15.58
C PRO A 158 4.80 13.13 14.07
N GLY A 159 5.08 14.15 13.25
CA GLY A 159 5.21 13.98 11.80
C GLY A 159 6.33 13.04 11.34
N ALA A 160 7.42 12.87 12.11
CA ALA A 160 8.46 11.90 11.78
C ALA A 160 8.00 10.47 12.11
N LEU A 161 7.29 10.32 13.23
CA LEU A 161 6.70 9.05 13.66
C LEU A 161 5.57 8.60 12.72
N THR A 162 4.72 9.51 12.27
CA THR A 162 3.68 9.24 11.26
C THR A 162 4.30 8.74 9.96
N LYS A 163 5.39 9.36 9.49
CA LYS A 163 6.12 8.89 8.30
C LYS A 163 6.69 7.49 8.49
N LEU A 164 7.25 7.19 9.66
CA LEU A 164 7.72 5.84 9.99
C LEU A 164 6.56 4.83 10.02
N ALA A 165 5.42 5.20 10.60
CA ALA A 165 4.24 4.36 10.68
C ALA A 165 3.68 4.02 9.29
N LEU A 166 3.53 5.02 8.41
CA LEU A 166 3.11 4.80 7.02
C LEU A 166 4.09 3.89 6.27
N TRP A 167 5.40 4.13 6.44
CA TRP A 167 6.45 3.32 5.82
C TRP A 167 6.37 1.85 6.23
N ILE A 168 6.20 1.57 7.54
CA ILE A 168 6.07 0.20 8.05
C ILE A 168 4.73 -0.41 7.63
N GLY A 169 3.65 0.38 7.67
CA GLY A 169 2.31 -0.04 7.28
C GLY A 169 2.26 -0.54 5.83
N GLU A 170 2.93 0.17 4.92
CA GLU A 170 3.04 -0.27 3.52
C GLU A 170 3.80 -1.61 3.39
N ALA A 171 4.92 -1.77 4.11
CA ALA A 171 5.69 -3.01 4.11
C ALA A 171 4.91 -4.19 4.69
N LEU A 172 4.12 -3.95 5.75
CA LEU A 172 3.25 -4.95 6.36
C LEU A 172 2.08 -5.33 5.47
N GLY A 173 1.45 -4.36 4.79
CA GLY A 173 0.39 -4.60 3.83
C GLY A 173 0.87 -5.48 2.67
N GLU A 174 2.06 -5.21 2.15
CA GLU A 174 2.66 -6.05 1.10
C GLU A 174 2.99 -7.47 1.60
N GLN A 175 3.49 -7.59 2.82
CA GLN A 175 3.74 -8.90 3.44
C GLN A 175 2.44 -9.71 3.62
N GLU A 176 1.33 -9.05 3.94
CA GLU A 176 0.00 -9.68 4.01
C GLU A 176 -0.45 -10.17 2.63
N LYS A 177 -0.32 -9.35 1.58
CA LYS A 177 -0.65 -9.77 0.21
C LYS A 177 0.12 -11.01 -0.20
N ASP A 178 1.42 -11.08 0.11
CA ASP A 178 2.24 -12.24 -0.23
C ASP A 178 1.87 -13.51 0.53
N THR A 179 1.36 -13.38 1.76
CA THR A 179 1.05 -14.53 2.63
C THR A 179 -0.37 -15.04 2.40
N THR A 180 -1.33 -14.13 2.26
CA THR A 180 -2.78 -14.42 2.24
C THR A 180 -3.39 -14.20 0.86
N GLY A 181 -2.67 -13.59 -0.09
CA GLY A 181 -3.16 -13.28 -1.44
C GLY A 181 -4.12 -12.09 -1.51
N LYS A 182 -4.63 -11.61 -0.37
CA LYS A 182 -5.53 -10.46 -0.23
C LYS A 182 -5.11 -9.65 0.99
N LEU A 183 -5.34 -8.33 0.98
CA LEU A 183 -5.19 -7.54 2.20
C LEU A 183 -6.35 -7.84 3.17
N ALA A 184 -6.04 -7.84 4.46
CA ALA A 184 -7.05 -7.91 5.51
C ALA A 184 -7.97 -6.67 5.49
N TYR A 185 -9.10 -6.74 6.20
CA TYR A 185 -10.05 -5.63 6.36
C TYR A 185 -10.55 -5.05 5.02
N GLY A 186 -11.02 -5.93 4.12
CA GLY A 186 -11.66 -5.51 2.86
C GLY A 186 -10.72 -4.78 1.89
N GLY A 187 -9.44 -5.16 1.83
CA GLY A 187 -8.47 -4.56 0.90
C GLY A 187 -7.60 -3.46 1.50
N ARG A 188 -7.84 -3.01 2.73
CA ARG A 188 -7.10 -1.87 3.33
C ARG A 188 -5.86 -2.27 4.13
N GLY A 189 -5.76 -3.53 4.52
CA GLY A 189 -4.65 -4.04 5.33
C GLY A 189 -4.85 -3.80 6.84
N THR A 190 -4.05 -4.47 7.66
CA THR A 190 -4.18 -4.37 9.12
C THR A 190 -3.74 -2.98 9.61
N PRO A 191 -4.52 -2.32 10.48
CA PRO A 191 -4.13 -1.05 11.09
C PRO A 191 -2.86 -1.19 11.92
N LEU A 192 -2.09 -0.10 12.03
CA LEU A 192 -0.82 -0.07 12.74
C LEU A 192 -0.81 1.05 13.77
N VAL A 193 -0.40 0.72 15.00
CA VAL A 193 -0.09 1.68 16.05
C VAL A 193 1.41 1.69 16.29
N VAL A 194 2.03 2.86 16.17
CA VAL A 194 3.46 3.05 16.43
C VAL A 194 3.64 3.97 17.61
N ALA A 195 4.42 3.54 18.60
CA ALA A 195 4.77 4.35 19.76
C ALA A 195 6.27 4.63 19.82
N SER A 196 6.67 5.87 20.11
CA SER A 196 8.07 6.25 20.37
C SER A 196 8.22 6.76 21.79
N LEU A 197 9.26 6.30 22.50
CA LEU A 197 9.54 6.74 23.87
C LEU A 197 10.38 8.03 23.87
N ASN A 198 9.84 9.10 24.46
CA ASN A 198 10.63 10.26 24.83
C ASN A 198 11.09 10.13 26.29
N GLU A 199 12.33 9.66 26.50
CA GLU A 199 12.89 9.45 27.84
C GLU A 199 12.97 10.73 28.67
N LYS A 200 13.26 11.87 28.05
CA LYS A 200 13.40 13.16 28.76
C LYS A 200 12.08 13.61 29.40
N ARG A 201 10.96 13.36 28.72
CA ARG A 201 9.63 13.73 29.19
C ARG A 201 8.93 12.61 29.95
N GLY A 202 9.39 11.35 29.80
CA GLY A 202 8.70 10.19 30.36
C GLY A 202 7.36 9.89 29.69
N VAL A 203 7.22 10.26 28.41
CA VAL A 203 5.97 10.17 27.64
C VAL A 203 6.21 9.38 26.35
N TYR A 204 5.26 8.55 25.96
CA TYR A 204 5.20 7.95 24.64
C TYR A 204 4.37 8.79 23.71
N ILE A 205 4.88 9.02 22.51
CA ILE A 205 4.09 9.56 21.42
C ILE A 205 3.55 8.37 20.65
N VAL A 206 2.24 8.30 20.49
CA VAL A 206 1.52 7.18 19.88
C VAL A 206 0.80 7.70 18.65
N VAL A 207 1.05 7.06 17.51
CA VAL A 207 0.41 7.37 16.22
C VAL A 207 -0.35 6.14 15.74
N GLY A 208 -1.63 6.32 15.42
CA GLY A 208 -2.48 5.30 14.82
C GLY A 208 -2.65 5.55 13.32
N THR A 209 -2.16 4.65 12.47
CA THR A 209 -2.39 4.71 11.03
C THR A 209 -3.42 3.66 10.63
N GLY A 210 -4.45 4.08 9.89
CA GLY A 210 -5.33 3.16 9.18
C GLY A 210 -4.49 2.25 8.28
N GLY A 211 -4.90 0.98 8.14
CA GLY A 211 -4.17 -0.02 7.36
C GLY A 211 -3.68 0.57 6.05
N GLY A 212 -2.39 0.38 5.75
CA GLY A 212 -1.57 1.13 4.80
C GLY A 212 -1.98 1.12 3.31
N GLY A 213 -3.26 0.90 3.00
CA GLY A 213 -3.86 1.28 1.73
C GLY A 213 -4.13 2.78 1.70
N GLY A 214 -3.20 3.56 1.16
CA GLY A 214 -3.47 4.95 0.79
C GLY A 214 -4.69 5.03 -0.16
N PRO A 215 -5.28 6.21 -0.35
CA PRO A 215 -6.45 6.37 -1.22
C PRO A 215 -6.26 5.74 -2.61
N ASP A 216 -5.04 5.73 -3.13
CA ASP A 216 -4.67 5.13 -4.42
C ASP A 216 -4.88 3.62 -4.49
N THR A 217 -4.70 2.87 -3.40
CA THR A 217 -4.95 1.40 -3.46
C THR A 217 -6.44 1.11 -3.57
N ALA A 218 -7.32 1.96 -3.02
CA ALA A 218 -8.76 1.83 -3.20
C ALA A 218 -9.20 2.18 -4.63
N PHE A 219 -8.53 3.11 -5.30
CA PHE A 219 -8.75 3.39 -6.73
C PHE A 219 -8.22 2.25 -7.62
N LEU A 220 -7.02 1.72 -7.32
CA LEU A 220 -6.44 0.58 -8.03
C LEU A 220 -7.27 -0.70 -7.86
N ASP A 221 -7.77 -0.98 -6.66
CA ASP A 221 -8.66 -2.12 -6.41
C ASP A 221 -10.01 -1.95 -7.13
N LYS A 222 -10.50 -0.71 -7.27
CA LYS A 222 -11.72 -0.40 -8.04
C LYS A 222 -11.51 -0.53 -9.55
N GLU A 223 -10.36 -0.14 -10.06
CA GLU A 223 -10.00 -0.35 -11.47
C GLU A 223 -9.75 -1.82 -11.77
N ALA A 224 -9.08 -2.55 -10.87
CA ALA A 224 -8.87 -3.98 -10.98
C ALA A 224 -10.21 -4.75 -10.89
N ALA A 225 -11.11 -4.36 -10.00
CA ALA A 225 -12.45 -4.93 -9.90
C ALA A 225 -13.30 -4.62 -11.15
N LYS A 226 -13.21 -3.40 -11.70
CA LYS A 226 -13.85 -3.05 -12.97
C LYS A 226 -13.29 -3.84 -14.14
N LYS A 227 -11.96 -3.99 -14.24
CA LYS A 227 -11.29 -4.81 -15.27
C LYS A 227 -11.69 -6.27 -15.15
N LYS A 228 -11.70 -6.84 -13.94
CA LYS A 228 -12.14 -8.23 -13.70
C LYS A 228 -13.61 -8.44 -14.04
N LYS A 229 -14.47 -7.45 -13.78
CA LYS A 229 -15.89 -7.48 -14.18
C LYS A 229 -16.04 -7.40 -15.70
N GLN A 230 -15.30 -6.51 -16.36
CA GLN A 230 -15.27 -6.40 -17.82
C GLN A 230 -14.78 -7.70 -18.47
N GLU A 231 -13.72 -8.31 -17.94
CA GLU A 231 -13.23 -9.61 -18.41
C GLU A 231 -14.25 -10.73 -18.21
N LYS A 232 -15.01 -10.75 -17.10
CA LYS A 232 -16.11 -11.71 -16.87
C LYS A 232 -17.25 -11.49 -17.86
N ASP A 233 -17.64 -10.23 -18.10
CA ASP A 233 -18.71 -9.86 -19.04
C ASP A 233 -18.33 -10.16 -20.50
N ASP A 234 -17.07 -9.89 -20.90
CA ASP A 234 -16.57 -10.16 -22.25
C ASP A 234 -16.42 -11.67 -22.50
N LYS A 235 -15.97 -12.43 -21.50
CA LYS A 235 -15.93 -13.91 -21.57
C LYS A 235 -17.34 -14.50 -21.67
N ALA A 236 -18.32 -13.92 -20.99
CA ALA A 236 -19.72 -14.34 -21.08
C ALA A 236 -20.32 -14.06 -22.47
N LYS A 237 -20.08 -12.86 -23.03
CA LYS A 237 -20.51 -12.50 -24.40
C LYS A 237 -19.87 -13.41 -25.45
N LEU A 238 -18.57 -13.69 -25.33
CA LEU A 238 -17.87 -14.59 -26.25
C LEU A 238 -18.45 -16.03 -26.21
N LYS A 239 -18.84 -16.51 -25.02
CA LYS A 239 -19.49 -17.81 -24.85
C LYS A 239 -20.89 -17.83 -25.47
N GLU A 240 -21.65 -16.73 -25.34
CA GLU A 240 -22.97 -16.59 -25.94
C GLU A 240 -22.91 -16.49 -27.47
N GLU A 241 -21.99 -15.70 -28.02
CA GLU A 241 -21.76 -15.60 -29.46
C GLU A 241 -21.34 -16.95 -30.06
N ARG A 242 -20.47 -17.70 -29.37
CA ARG A 242 -20.09 -19.06 -29.78
C ARG A 242 -21.29 -20.02 -29.80
N ARG A 243 -22.21 -19.92 -28.85
CA ARG A 243 -23.45 -20.72 -28.82
C ARG A 243 -24.35 -20.37 -30.02
N ARG A 244 -24.59 -19.07 -30.25
CA ARG A 244 -25.40 -18.61 -31.39
C ARG A 244 -24.80 -19.01 -32.74
N GLN A 245 -23.47 -18.96 -32.88
CA GLN A 245 -22.79 -19.41 -34.09
C GLN A 245 -22.94 -20.93 -34.29
N LYS A 246 -22.84 -21.73 -33.22
CA LYS A 246 -23.05 -23.18 -33.27
C LYS A 246 -24.50 -23.53 -33.67
N GLU A 247 -25.49 -22.78 -33.18
CA GLU A 247 -26.90 -22.93 -33.55
C GLU A 247 -27.15 -22.59 -35.02
N ARG A 248 -26.63 -21.46 -35.51
CA ARG A 248 -26.76 -21.08 -36.93
C ARG A 248 -26.12 -22.11 -37.86
N ILE A 249 -24.94 -22.64 -37.52
CA ILE A 249 -24.29 -23.70 -38.29
C ILE A 249 -25.14 -24.98 -38.29
N ARG A 250 -25.81 -25.29 -37.18
CA ARG A 250 -26.71 -26.46 -37.07
C ARG A 250 -27.95 -26.29 -37.96
N GLU A 251 -28.56 -25.11 -37.96
CA GLU A 251 -29.72 -24.78 -38.79
C GLU A 251 -29.37 -24.77 -40.29
N GLU A 252 -28.23 -24.18 -40.67
CA GLU A 252 -27.75 -24.21 -42.06
C GLU A 252 -27.45 -25.64 -42.53
N LYS A 253 -26.84 -26.48 -41.67
CA LYS A 253 -26.63 -27.90 -41.99
C LYS A 253 -27.92 -28.68 -42.12
N ARG A 254 -28.93 -28.38 -41.30
CA ARG A 254 -30.27 -28.98 -41.37
C ARG A 254 -30.95 -28.58 -42.68
N ALA A 255 -31.00 -27.29 -42.99
CA ALA A 255 -31.59 -26.77 -44.23
C ALA A 255 -30.89 -27.30 -45.50
N ALA A 256 -29.56 -27.44 -45.48
CA ALA A 256 -28.80 -28.01 -46.60
C ALA A 256 -29.09 -29.50 -46.81
N ARG A 257 -29.37 -30.26 -45.75
CA ARG A 257 -29.78 -31.68 -45.83
C ARG A 257 -31.22 -31.84 -46.31
N GLU A 258 -32.14 -31.01 -45.82
CA GLU A 258 -33.53 -30.95 -46.30
C GLU A 258 -33.58 -30.61 -47.81
N ALA A 259 -32.73 -29.69 -48.29
CA ALA A 259 -32.61 -29.38 -49.71
C ALA A 259 -31.97 -30.49 -50.55
N ALA A 260 -31.20 -31.40 -49.94
CA ALA A 260 -30.56 -32.54 -50.61
C ALA A 260 -31.46 -33.79 -50.69
N GLY A 261 -32.67 -33.75 -50.10
CA GLY A 261 -33.65 -34.83 -50.22
C GLY A 261 -33.25 -36.13 -49.52
N GLN A 262 -32.56 -36.05 -48.37
CA GLN A 262 -32.34 -37.20 -47.48
C GLN A 262 -33.45 -37.22 -46.41
N ASP A 263 -34.19 -38.33 -46.33
CA ASP A 263 -35.25 -38.54 -45.33
C ASP A 263 -34.70 -38.55 -43.90
N ASP A 264 -35.43 -37.89 -43.00
CA ASP A 264 -35.15 -37.67 -41.57
C ASP A 264 -35.35 -38.94 -40.69
N GLU A 265 -34.99 -40.12 -41.18
CA GLU A 265 -35.05 -41.38 -40.40
C GLU A 265 -33.66 -41.91 -40.08
N ASP A 266 -32.86 -41.09 -39.38
CA ASP A 266 -31.90 -41.54 -38.35
C ASP A 266 -31.03 -40.34 -37.94
N PHE A 267 -31.43 -39.66 -36.88
CA PHE A 267 -30.46 -39.23 -35.88
C PHE A 267 -31.16 -39.06 -34.54
N ASP A 268 -31.34 -40.21 -33.89
CA ASP A 268 -31.35 -40.26 -32.44
C ASP A 268 -30.08 -39.58 -31.91
N ASP A 269 -30.26 -39.04 -30.73
CA ASP A 269 -29.35 -38.25 -29.91
C ASP A 269 -27.92 -38.84 -29.76
N GLU A 270 -27.01 -38.59 -30.71
CA GLU A 270 -25.57 -38.81 -30.50
C GLU A 270 -24.74 -37.55 -30.78
N THR A 271 -24.80 -36.61 -29.84
CA THR A 271 -23.61 -35.95 -29.27
C THR A 271 -23.97 -35.23 -27.97
N GLU A 272 -24.71 -35.93 -27.10
CA GLU A 272 -24.41 -35.87 -25.68
C GLU A 272 -23.11 -36.67 -25.45
N SER A 273 -22.20 -36.11 -24.67
CA SER A 273 -20.86 -36.63 -24.31
C SER A 273 -19.74 -36.44 -25.34
N GLU A 274 -18.95 -35.38 -25.14
CA GLU A 274 -17.53 -35.53 -24.78
C GLU A 274 -17.02 -34.19 -24.22
N GLY A 275 -16.57 -34.19 -22.97
CA GLY A 275 -15.75 -33.12 -22.40
C GLY A 275 -16.41 -32.26 -21.34
N SER A 276 -16.87 -32.88 -20.25
CA SER A 276 -16.69 -32.31 -18.92
C SER A 276 -15.25 -31.79 -18.77
N ASP A 277 -15.07 -30.48 -18.57
CA ASP A 277 -14.11 -29.94 -17.61
C ASP A 277 -14.18 -28.41 -17.60
N ALA A 278 -15.03 -27.90 -16.72
CA ALA A 278 -14.62 -26.97 -15.68
C ALA A 278 -15.85 -26.75 -14.81
N SER A 279 -16.03 -27.65 -13.84
CA SER A 279 -16.64 -27.26 -12.57
C SER A 279 -15.79 -26.12 -12.00
N ASP A 280 -16.21 -24.88 -12.20
CA ASP A 280 -15.89 -23.85 -11.22
C ASP A 280 -17.13 -23.71 -10.36
N SER A 281 -17.03 -24.33 -9.20
CA SER A 281 -17.81 -24.03 -8.00
C SER A 281 -17.65 -22.55 -7.70
N ASP A 282 -18.48 -21.70 -8.30
CA ASP A 282 -18.73 -20.34 -7.81
C ASP A 282 -19.48 -20.49 -6.47
N SER A 283 -18.70 -20.70 -5.41
CA SER A 283 -19.13 -20.44 -4.04
C SER A 283 -19.20 -18.92 -3.89
N ASP A 284 -20.22 -18.30 -4.48
CA ASP A 284 -20.55 -16.90 -4.28
C ASP A 284 -21.32 -16.76 -2.96
N ASP A 285 -20.60 -16.96 -1.86
CA ASP A 285 -21.01 -16.49 -0.53
C ASP A 285 -20.33 -15.14 -0.32
N ASP A 286 -20.91 -14.09 -0.89
CA ASP A 286 -20.67 -12.70 -0.56
C ASP A 286 -21.92 -11.89 -0.94
N GLU A 287 -23.00 -12.11 -0.19
CA GLU A 287 -24.08 -11.12 -0.03
C GLU A 287 -23.50 -9.86 0.62
N ASP A 288 -22.80 -9.03 -0.16
CA ASP A 288 -22.59 -7.64 0.20
C ASP A 288 -23.63 -6.78 -0.52
N GLY A 289 -24.81 -6.75 0.13
CA GLY A 289 -25.80 -5.70 -0.10
C GLY A 289 -25.16 -4.31 0.00
N PRO A 290 -25.83 -3.27 -0.53
CA PRO A 290 -25.29 -1.92 -0.55
C PRO A 290 -25.14 -1.40 0.89
N ARG A 291 -23.98 -1.63 1.51
CA ARG A 291 -23.66 -1.11 2.84
C ARG A 291 -23.58 0.40 2.73
N ASP A 292 -24.35 1.05 3.60
CA ASP A 292 -24.45 2.49 3.69
C ASP A 292 -23.07 3.14 3.76
N LYS A 293 -22.91 4.21 2.98
CA LYS A 293 -21.68 4.97 2.78
C LYS A 293 -21.25 5.68 4.06
N SER A 294 -20.60 4.97 4.96
CA SER A 294 -19.62 5.57 5.86
C SER A 294 -18.25 5.25 5.29
N TYR A 295 -17.61 6.26 4.72
CA TYR A 295 -16.24 6.15 4.27
C TYR A 295 -15.41 5.62 5.45
N GLY A 296 -14.85 4.42 5.32
CA GLY A 296 -14.02 3.82 6.36
C GLY A 296 -12.68 4.53 6.46
N LEU A 297 -12.73 5.73 7.01
CA LEU A 297 -11.60 6.55 7.44
C LEU A 297 -10.90 5.85 8.61
N ASN A 298 -9.65 6.25 8.83
CA ASN A 298 -8.93 5.93 10.04
C ASN A 298 -9.77 6.30 11.28
N ARG A 299 -10.28 5.31 12.02
CA ARG A 299 -11.07 5.51 13.25
C ARG A 299 -10.22 5.60 14.52
N PHE A 300 -8.89 5.62 14.41
CA PHE A 300 -8.03 5.85 15.58
C PHE A 300 -8.32 7.18 16.26
N GLY A 301 -8.76 8.20 15.51
CA GLY A 301 -9.15 9.49 16.10
C GLY A 301 -10.26 9.38 17.14
N THR A 302 -11.38 8.78 16.77
CA THR A 302 -12.51 8.55 17.68
C THR A 302 -12.16 7.51 18.74
N ALA A 303 -11.51 6.41 18.35
CA ALA A 303 -11.13 5.35 19.29
C ALA A 303 -10.20 5.87 20.39
N PHE A 304 -9.25 6.75 20.08
CA PHE A 304 -8.38 7.37 21.08
C PHE A 304 -9.15 8.27 22.02
N GLN A 305 -10.04 9.13 21.51
CA GLN A 305 -10.90 9.98 22.34
C GLN A 305 -11.77 9.13 23.27
N ASP A 306 -12.38 8.08 22.76
CA ASP A 306 -13.22 7.18 23.57
C ASP A 306 -12.37 6.51 24.66
N VAL A 307 -11.16 6.01 24.33
CA VAL A 307 -10.26 5.39 25.33
C VAL A 307 -9.84 6.39 26.40
N ILE A 308 -9.59 7.65 26.03
CA ILE A 308 -9.23 8.72 26.97
C ILE A 308 -10.42 9.07 27.87
N SER A 309 -11.65 8.98 27.36
CA SER A 309 -12.85 9.23 28.16
C SER A 309 -13.14 8.11 29.16
N GLU A 310 -12.87 6.86 28.78
CA GLU A 310 -13.08 5.67 29.62
C GLU A 310 -11.93 5.43 30.60
N THR A 311 -10.71 5.74 30.18
CA THR A 311 -9.48 5.51 30.95
C THR A 311 -9.04 6.83 31.56
N SER A 312 -8.82 6.87 32.87
CA SER A 312 -8.19 8.04 33.53
C SER A 312 -6.69 8.18 33.22
N ALA A 313 -6.24 7.73 32.04
CA ALA A 313 -4.87 7.83 31.57
C ALA A 313 -4.53 9.31 31.32
N ARG A 314 -3.33 9.73 31.72
CA ARG A 314 -2.87 11.10 31.44
C ARG A 314 -2.38 11.18 30.01
N VAL A 315 -3.30 11.59 29.13
CA VAL A 315 -3.08 11.71 27.69
C VAL A 315 -3.19 13.16 27.25
N ARG A 316 -2.26 13.61 26.40
CA ARG A 316 -2.38 14.86 25.66
C ARG A 316 -2.73 14.53 24.22
N VAL A 317 -3.87 15.01 23.76
CA VAL A 317 -4.30 14.89 22.36
C VAL A 317 -3.77 16.09 21.58
N ASP A 318 -3.22 15.85 20.40
CA ASP A 318 -2.89 16.94 19.48
C ASP A 318 -4.18 17.57 18.91
N SER A 319 -4.18 18.88 18.67
CA SER A 319 -5.40 19.62 18.31
C SER A 319 -5.82 19.41 16.85
N PHE A 320 -4.92 18.93 15.98
CA PHE A 320 -5.17 18.78 14.54
C PHE A 320 -5.23 17.32 14.05
N GLU A 321 -4.42 16.42 14.61
CA GLU A 321 -4.44 14.99 14.26
C GLU A 321 -4.97 14.16 15.44
N HIS A 322 -6.25 13.81 15.42
CA HIS A 322 -6.83 12.95 16.47
C HIS A 322 -6.20 11.54 16.54
N CYS A 323 -5.47 11.14 15.50
CA CYS A 323 -4.73 9.88 15.45
C CYS A 323 -3.32 9.96 16.09
N VAL A 324 -2.96 11.08 16.72
CA VAL A 324 -1.71 11.26 17.46
C VAL A 324 -1.99 11.67 18.90
N VAL A 325 -1.44 10.91 19.84
CA VAL A 325 -1.61 11.16 21.28
C VAL A 325 -0.30 10.97 22.04
N GLU A 326 -0.09 11.78 23.07
CA GLU A 326 1.01 11.60 24.01
C GLU A 326 0.49 10.94 25.29
N VAL A 327 1.01 9.75 25.62
CA VAL A 327 0.58 8.96 26.79
C VAL A 327 1.75 8.80 27.76
N LYS A 328 1.54 9.03 29.06
CA LYS A 328 2.61 8.80 30.05
C LYS A 328 3.12 7.35 30.04
N LYS A 329 4.41 7.18 30.32
CA LYS A 329 5.09 5.86 30.29
C LYS A 329 4.41 4.79 31.15
N GLU A 330 3.87 5.19 32.29
CA GLU A 330 3.15 4.32 33.25
C GLU A 330 1.73 3.95 32.80
N ASP A 331 1.07 4.83 32.05
CA ASP A 331 -0.33 4.66 31.64
C ASP A 331 -0.46 3.95 30.27
N LEU A 332 0.64 3.74 29.53
CA LEU A 332 0.64 3.16 28.19
C LEU A 332 0.04 1.75 28.14
N GLY A 333 0.32 0.91 29.13
CA GLY A 333 -0.15 -0.48 29.16
C GLY A 333 -1.67 -0.56 29.17
N GLY A 334 -2.30 0.13 30.11
CA GLY A 334 -3.76 0.20 30.21
C GLY A 334 -4.40 0.88 28.99
N PHE A 335 -3.78 1.94 28.47
CA PHE A 335 -4.26 2.61 27.25
C PHE A 335 -4.32 1.64 26.05
N LEU A 336 -3.28 0.83 25.83
CA LEU A 336 -3.24 -0.12 24.71
C LEU A 336 -4.20 -1.30 24.89
N GLU A 337 -4.40 -1.76 26.12
CA GLU A 337 -5.36 -2.82 26.44
C GLU A 337 -6.79 -2.37 26.11
N SER A 338 -7.20 -1.20 26.62
CA SER A 338 -8.51 -0.61 26.34
C SER A 338 -8.70 -0.32 24.84
N LEU A 339 -7.66 0.16 24.16
CA LEU A 339 -7.69 0.40 22.71
C LEU A 339 -7.88 -0.88 21.91
N SER A 340 -7.29 -2.00 22.34
CA SER A 340 -7.39 -3.29 21.63
C SER A 340 -8.80 -3.88 21.59
N MET A 341 -9.68 -3.41 22.49
CA MET A 341 -11.08 -3.81 22.58
C MET A 341 -12.01 -2.95 21.71
N LYS A 342 -11.51 -1.83 21.15
CA LYS A 342 -12.30 -0.93 20.31
C LYS A 342 -12.18 -1.25 18.83
N SER A 343 -13.21 -0.85 18.07
CA SER A 343 -13.14 -0.89 16.61
C SER A 343 -12.31 0.28 16.09
N VAL A 344 -11.14 -0.02 15.56
CA VAL A 344 -10.20 0.97 14.99
C VAL A 344 -10.31 1.07 13.47
N VAL A 345 -11.14 0.23 12.85
CA VAL A 345 -11.49 0.25 11.42
C VAL A 345 -12.98 0.50 11.27
N GLY A 346 -13.32 1.31 10.27
CA GLY A 346 -14.66 1.83 10.05
C GLY A 346 -15.43 1.25 8.89
#